data_AF-A0AAD5LU39-F1
#
_entry.id   AF-A0AAD5LU39-F1
#
_cell.length_a   1.000
_cell.length_b   1.000
_cell.length_c   1.000
_cell.angle_alpha   90.00
_cell.angle_beta   90.00
_cell.angle_gamma   90.00
#
_symmetry.space_group_name_H-M   'P 1'
#
loop_
_entity.id
_entity.type
_entity.pdbx_description
1 polymer ?
#
loop_
_entity_poly.entity_id
_entity_poly.type
_entity_poly.pdbx_seq_one_letter_code
_entity_poly.pdbx_strand_id
1 'polypeptide(L)'
;MQLLTLVVILVLDLNQIKGSYVLTASSVDEAIAALQRVSTLKSPESNEVEDEQKNKTCTPMDQCYSDDDCHGGYCFGTFVGKCNCNGCINFLRCETDLNCGGLRNACNMLLMMCDCNTGYRSAGFPQFFDVMTGLCNQKTCNGKNSDEACFGLECNSGRCIC
;
A
#
# COMPACT_ATOMS: atom_id res chain seq x y z
N MET A 1 -52.12 19.65 -5.49
CA MET A 1 -51.89 19.38 -6.92
C MET A 1 -50.40 19.55 -7.15
N GLN A 2 -49.74 18.40 -7.38
CA GLN A 2 -48.33 18.09 -7.67
C GLN A 2 -47.23 19.18 -7.56
N LEU A 3 -46.32 18.96 -6.59
CA LEU A 3 -44.90 19.33 -6.69
C LEU A 3 -44.28 18.59 -7.89
N LEU A 4 -43.79 19.31 -8.90
CA LEU A 4 -42.83 18.78 -9.88
C LEU A 4 -41.45 19.34 -9.53
N THR A 5 -40.62 18.55 -8.85
CA THR A 5 -39.19 18.83 -8.69
C THR A 5 -38.48 18.27 -9.92
N LEU A 6 -37.93 19.15 -10.76
CA LEU A 6 -37.12 18.75 -11.91
C LEU A 6 -35.71 18.41 -11.41
N VAL A 7 -35.39 17.12 -11.29
CA VAL A 7 -34.03 16.66 -10.98
C VAL A 7 -33.27 16.53 -12.30
N VAL A 8 -32.37 17.46 -12.56
CA VAL A 8 -31.46 17.39 -13.73
C VAL A 8 -30.23 16.59 -13.32
N ILE A 9 -30.17 15.32 -13.73
CA ILE A 9 -28.98 14.48 -13.57
C ILE A 9 -28.10 14.68 -14.80
N LEU A 10 -27.04 15.48 -14.66
CA LEU A 10 -25.96 15.52 -15.65
C LEU A 10 -24.94 14.45 -15.28
N VAL A 11 -24.97 13.32 -16.00
CA VAL A 11 -23.88 12.35 -15.99
C VAL A 11 -22.82 12.85 -16.97
N LEU A 12 -21.76 13.46 -16.45
CA LEU A 12 -20.54 13.69 -17.22
C LEU A 12 -19.67 12.44 -17.07
N ASP A 13 -19.42 11.75 -18.19
CA ASP A 13 -18.39 10.70 -18.27
C ASP A 13 -16.99 11.34 -18.13
N LEU A 14 -16.58 11.54 -16.89
CA LEU A 14 -15.21 11.89 -16.50
C LEU A 14 -14.58 10.62 -15.90
N ASN A 15 -14.07 9.75 -16.77
CA ASN A 15 -13.15 8.72 -16.33
C ASN A 15 -11.97 9.40 -15.63
N GLN A 16 -11.76 9.05 -14.35
CA GLN A 16 -10.68 9.48 -13.44
C GLN A 16 -10.99 10.58 -12.41
N ILE A 17 -12.19 10.63 -11.83
CA ILE A 17 -12.39 11.29 -10.52
C ILE A 17 -13.16 10.34 -9.58
N LYS A 18 -12.46 9.73 -8.60
CA LYS A 18 -13.11 9.04 -7.48
C LYS A 18 -13.75 10.09 -6.56
N GLY A 19 -15.03 10.39 -6.80
CA GLY A 19 -15.87 11.19 -5.90
C GLY A 19 -17.07 11.80 -6.62
N SER A 20 -18.28 11.38 -6.25
CA SER A 20 -19.53 12.05 -6.70
C SER A 20 -19.73 13.33 -5.87
N TYR A 21 -19.70 14.48 -6.52
CA TYR A 21 -20.14 15.75 -5.91
C TYR A 21 -21.54 16.08 -6.39
N VAL A 22 -22.50 16.10 -5.45
CA VAL A 22 -23.86 16.57 -5.71
C VAL A 22 -23.88 18.08 -5.46
N LEU A 23 -24.02 18.86 -6.53
CA LEU A 23 -24.26 20.30 -6.43
C LEU A 23 -25.77 20.55 -6.54
N THR A 24 -26.38 21.06 -5.48
CA THR A 24 -27.77 21.52 -5.49
C THR A 24 -27.81 23.00 -5.85
N ALA A 25 -28.43 23.33 -6.98
CA ALA A 25 -28.70 24.70 -7.40
C ALA A 25 -30.21 24.89 -7.55
N SER A 26 -30.75 26.01 -7.05
CA SER A 26 -32.18 26.29 -7.13
C SER A 26 -32.57 27.04 -8.40
N SER A 27 -31.59 27.52 -9.19
CA SER A 27 -31.81 28.14 -10.50
C SER A 27 -30.67 27.87 -11.47
N VAL A 28 -30.94 28.07 -12.76
CA VAL A 28 -29.96 27.90 -13.85
C VAL A 28 -28.82 28.93 -13.72
N ASP A 29 -29.12 30.13 -13.23
CA ASP A 29 -28.14 31.20 -13.01
C ASP A 29 -27.16 30.85 -11.87
N GLU A 30 -27.64 30.14 -10.84
CA GLU A 30 -26.82 29.62 -9.74
C GLU A 30 -25.85 28.51 -10.20
N ALA A 31 -26.29 27.66 -11.12
CA ALA A 31 -25.46 26.59 -11.69
C ALA A 31 -24.31 27.15 -12.55
N ILE A 32 -24.56 28.21 -13.31
CA ILE A 32 -23.54 28.88 -14.14
C ILE A 32 -22.47 29.55 -13.25
N ALA A 33 -22.88 30.21 -12.17
CA ALA A 33 -21.95 30.81 -11.21
C ALA A 33 -21.09 29.78 -10.47
N ALA A 34 -21.63 28.59 -10.18
CA ALA A 34 -20.87 27.49 -9.58
C ALA A 34 -19.82 26.92 -10.55
N LEU A 35 -20.16 26.74 -11.83
CA LEU A 35 -19.23 26.26 -12.86
C LEU A 35 -18.05 27.21 -13.08
N GLN A 36 -18.29 28.53 -13.03
CA GLN A 36 -17.24 29.54 -13.19
C GLN A 36 -16.22 29.54 -12.04
N ARG A 37 -16.62 29.16 -10.82
CA ARG A 37 -15.70 29.01 -9.67
C ARG A 37 -14.81 27.76 -9.79
N VAL A 38 -15.30 26.70 -10.42
CA VAL A 38 -14.53 25.47 -10.67
C VAL A 38 -13.48 25.70 -11.78
N SER A 39 -13.79 26.51 -12.81
CA SER A 39 -12.83 26.83 -13.87
C SER A 39 -11.63 27.69 -13.44
N THR A 40 -11.73 28.38 -12.29
CA THR A 40 -10.65 29.23 -11.76
C THR A 40 -9.69 28.51 -10.80
N LEU A 41 -9.94 27.24 -10.46
CA LEU A 41 -8.96 26.37 -9.81
C LEU A 41 -8.03 25.78 -10.88
N LYS A 42 -7.23 26.66 -11.46
CA LYS A 42 -6.08 26.28 -12.28
C LYS A 42 -5.11 25.50 -11.40
N SER A 43 -4.82 24.29 -11.86
CA SER A 43 -3.77 23.36 -11.44
C SER A 43 -2.59 24.02 -10.71
N PRO A 44 -2.08 23.46 -9.59
CA PRO A 44 -0.65 23.52 -9.38
C PRO A 44 0.00 22.87 -10.60
N GLU A 45 0.84 23.65 -11.27
CA GLU A 45 1.97 23.24 -12.09
C GLU A 45 2.17 21.73 -12.12
N SER A 46 1.85 21.13 -13.27
CA SER A 46 2.35 19.82 -13.64
C SER A 46 3.88 19.91 -13.64
N ASN A 47 4.48 19.63 -12.49
CA ASN A 47 5.73 18.89 -12.51
C ASN A 47 5.35 17.53 -13.11
N GLU A 48 5.40 17.47 -14.44
CA GLU A 48 5.95 16.32 -15.12
C GLU A 48 7.22 15.98 -14.34
N VAL A 49 7.10 15.04 -13.40
CA VAL A 49 8.28 14.32 -12.95
C VAL A 49 8.64 13.53 -14.19
N GLU A 50 9.54 14.14 -14.96
CA GLU A 50 10.34 13.50 -15.97
C GLU A 50 10.61 12.09 -15.47
N ASP A 51 10.12 11.12 -16.22
CA ASP A 51 10.64 9.79 -16.20
C ASP A 51 12.13 9.94 -16.49
N GLU A 52 12.95 10.09 -15.44
CA GLU A 52 14.34 9.70 -15.48
C GLU A 52 14.36 8.17 -15.67
N GLN A 53 13.93 7.73 -16.85
CA GLN A 53 14.46 6.56 -17.52
C GLN A 53 15.90 6.92 -17.93
N LYS A 54 16.74 7.22 -16.92
CA LYS A 54 18.12 6.79 -16.98
C LYS A 54 18.03 5.33 -17.39
N ASN A 55 18.73 4.97 -18.45
CA ASN A 55 19.02 3.58 -18.80
C ASN A 55 19.70 2.92 -17.60
N LYS A 56 18.93 2.58 -16.57
CA LYS A 56 19.39 1.83 -15.42
C LYS A 56 19.70 0.46 -15.99
N THR A 57 20.97 0.12 -15.93
CA THR A 57 21.44 -1.21 -16.29
C THR A 57 21.32 -2.10 -15.08
N CYS A 58 21.10 -3.39 -15.28
CA CYS A 58 21.16 -4.36 -14.20
C CYS A 58 22.49 -4.26 -13.45
N THR A 59 22.42 -4.11 -12.13
CA THR A 59 23.56 -4.18 -11.23
C THR A 59 23.59 -5.53 -10.55
N PRO A 60 24.63 -6.36 -10.75
CA PRO A 60 24.70 -7.67 -10.12
C PRO A 60 24.65 -7.57 -8.60
N MET A 61 23.88 -8.45 -7.97
CA MET A 61 23.72 -8.56 -6.51
C MET A 61 23.06 -7.35 -5.82
N ASP A 62 22.47 -6.41 -6.57
CA ASP A 62 21.62 -5.38 -5.96
C ASP A 62 20.37 -6.00 -5.33
N GLN A 63 19.90 -5.41 -4.23
CA GLN A 63 18.69 -5.85 -3.54
C GLN A 63 17.45 -5.56 -4.41
N CYS A 64 16.56 -6.53 -4.51
CA CYS A 64 15.34 -6.43 -5.32
C CYS A 64 14.15 -7.11 -4.63
N TYR A 65 12.95 -6.75 -5.05
CA TYR A 65 11.68 -7.35 -4.61
C TYR A 65 10.82 -7.81 -5.79
N SER A 66 11.28 -7.54 -7.02
CA SER A 66 10.71 -7.96 -8.30
C SER A 66 11.77 -7.88 -9.39
N ASP A 67 11.55 -8.54 -10.53
CA ASP A 67 12.48 -8.50 -11.67
C ASP A 67 12.65 -7.08 -12.23
N ASP A 68 11.62 -6.23 -12.11
CA ASP A 68 11.65 -4.84 -12.56
C ASP A 68 12.71 -4.01 -11.84
N ASP A 69 13.01 -4.34 -10.57
CA ASP A 69 14.07 -3.66 -9.80
C ASP A 69 15.47 -3.92 -10.39
N CYS A 70 15.62 -4.96 -11.22
CA CYS A 70 16.88 -5.38 -11.81
C CYS A 70 17.11 -4.86 -13.23
N HIS A 71 16.19 -4.07 -13.81
CA HIS A 71 16.37 -3.35 -15.07
C HIS A 71 17.06 -4.16 -16.20
N GLY A 72 16.50 -5.34 -16.51
CA GLY A 72 17.02 -6.26 -17.54
C GLY A 72 17.65 -7.55 -17.01
N GLY A 73 17.74 -7.70 -15.68
CA GLY A 73 18.03 -8.97 -15.01
C GLY A 73 16.79 -9.60 -14.36
N TYR A 74 17.03 -10.60 -13.51
CA TYR A 74 16.00 -11.28 -12.72
C TYR A 74 16.29 -11.15 -11.23
N CYS A 75 15.25 -11.01 -10.42
CA CYS A 75 15.38 -10.94 -8.97
C CYS A 75 15.39 -12.34 -8.36
N PHE A 76 16.58 -12.85 -8.06
CA PHE A 76 16.74 -14.20 -7.54
C PHE A 76 16.64 -14.24 -6.02
N GLY A 77 15.76 -15.10 -5.49
CA GLY A 77 15.60 -15.31 -4.05
C GLY A 77 14.46 -16.25 -3.70
N THR A 78 14.34 -16.60 -2.42
CA THR A 78 13.24 -17.42 -1.91
C THR A 78 12.07 -16.53 -1.54
N PHE A 79 10.89 -16.79 -2.11
CA PHE A 79 9.66 -16.02 -1.88
C PHE A 79 9.82 -14.51 -2.08
N VAL A 80 10.58 -14.09 -3.09
CA VAL A 80 10.81 -12.67 -3.42
C VAL A 80 9.49 -11.90 -3.49
N GLY A 81 9.47 -10.71 -2.88
CA GLY A 81 8.30 -9.83 -2.91
C GLY A 81 7.15 -10.37 -2.07
N LYS A 82 7.42 -11.25 -1.09
CA LYS A 82 6.43 -11.81 -0.16
C LYS A 82 6.80 -11.55 1.29
N CYS A 83 5.81 -11.47 2.18
CA CYS A 83 6.05 -11.20 3.60
C CYS A 83 6.87 -12.31 4.28
N ASN A 84 7.93 -11.92 4.98
CA ASN A 84 8.84 -12.82 5.68
C ASN A 84 8.41 -13.04 7.14
N CYS A 85 7.64 -14.11 7.37
CA CYS A 85 7.22 -14.46 8.74
C CYS A 85 8.33 -15.07 9.60
N ASN A 86 9.43 -15.53 9.00
CA ASN A 86 10.54 -16.09 9.78
C ASN A 86 11.28 -14.99 10.58
N GLY A 87 11.00 -13.71 10.31
CA GLY A 87 11.53 -12.60 11.07
C GLY A 87 11.05 -12.55 12.53
N CYS A 88 9.83 -13.04 12.81
CA CYS A 88 9.35 -13.14 14.18
C CYS A 88 9.66 -14.52 14.76
N ILE A 89 10.51 -14.55 15.78
CA ILE A 89 10.89 -15.78 16.48
C ILE A 89 10.37 -15.69 17.91
N ASN A 90 9.47 -16.63 18.27
CA ASN A 90 8.89 -16.67 19.61
C ASN A 90 9.97 -16.79 20.69
N PHE A 91 9.70 -16.17 21.84
CA PHE A 91 10.53 -16.20 23.05
C PHE A 91 11.91 -15.54 22.93
N LEU A 92 12.21 -14.86 21.82
CA LEU A 92 13.35 -13.95 21.77
C LEU A 92 13.13 -12.77 22.70
N ARG A 93 14.18 -12.34 23.41
CA ARG A 93 14.13 -11.14 24.24
C ARG A 93 13.85 -9.92 23.38
N CYS A 94 12.94 -9.06 23.81
CA CYS A 94 12.58 -7.85 23.09
C CYS A 94 12.39 -6.65 24.03
N GLU A 95 12.66 -5.46 23.49
CA GLU A 95 12.31 -4.17 24.09
C GLU A 95 11.25 -3.46 23.24
N THR A 96 11.21 -3.77 21.94
CA THR A 96 10.23 -3.26 20.98
C THR A 96 9.90 -4.36 19.96
N ASP A 97 8.86 -4.14 19.15
CA ASP A 97 8.49 -5.02 18.05
C ASP A 97 9.60 -5.20 17.00
N LEU A 98 10.53 -4.24 16.90
CA LEU A 98 11.68 -4.34 16.00
C LEU A 98 12.55 -5.57 16.34
N ASN A 99 12.66 -5.93 17.62
CA ASN A 99 13.38 -7.14 18.03
C ASN A 99 12.66 -8.44 17.63
N CYS A 100 11.36 -8.36 17.33
CA CYS A 100 10.53 -9.46 16.88
C CYS A 100 10.37 -9.46 15.35
N GLY A 101 11.41 -9.01 14.64
CA GLY A 101 11.41 -8.86 13.18
C GLY A 101 10.51 -7.74 12.66
N GLY A 102 10.06 -6.84 13.54
CA GLY A 102 9.17 -5.73 13.21
C GLY A 102 7.69 -6.06 13.30
N LEU A 103 7.30 -7.31 13.61
CA LEU A 103 5.88 -7.67 13.69
C LEU A 103 5.19 -6.87 14.80
N ARG A 104 4.19 -6.06 14.41
CA ARG A 104 3.48 -5.18 15.33
C ARG A 104 2.76 -5.94 16.43
N ASN A 105 2.86 -5.43 17.65
CA ASN A 105 2.33 -6.01 18.88
C ASN A 105 2.87 -7.41 19.19
N ALA A 106 4.04 -7.78 18.68
CA ALA A 106 4.66 -9.05 18.99
C ALA A 106 5.53 -8.99 20.24
N CYS A 107 6.09 -7.85 20.62
CA CYS A 107 6.89 -7.76 21.84
C CYS A 107 5.99 -7.73 23.08
N ASN A 108 5.98 -8.84 23.84
CA ASN A 108 5.27 -8.91 25.10
C ASN A 108 6.09 -8.19 26.18
N MET A 109 5.70 -6.96 26.52
CA MET A 109 6.41 -6.12 27.48
C MET A 109 6.35 -6.61 28.93
N LEU A 110 5.43 -7.53 29.27
CA LEU A 110 5.38 -8.14 30.60
C LEU A 110 6.48 -9.21 30.75
N LEU A 111 6.68 -10.02 29.72
CA LEU A 111 7.67 -11.08 29.70
C LEU A 111 9.02 -10.64 29.10
N MET A 112 9.05 -9.46 28.48
CA MET A 112 10.15 -8.95 27.65
C MET A 112 10.58 -9.95 26.57
N MET A 113 9.59 -10.61 25.95
CA MET A 113 9.80 -11.67 24.96
C MET A 113 8.84 -11.54 23.78
N CYS A 114 9.28 -11.96 22.60
CA CYS A 114 8.44 -12.02 21.42
C CYS A 114 7.36 -13.08 21.55
N ASP A 115 6.11 -12.67 21.35
CA ASP A 115 4.92 -13.49 21.15
C ASP A 115 4.36 -13.22 19.76
N CYS A 116 4.88 -13.97 18.78
CA CYS A 116 4.51 -13.82 17.38
C CYS A 116 3.04 -14.17 17.15
N ASN A 117 2.47 -15.09 17.93
CA ASN A 117 1.05 -15.44 17.82
C ASN A 117 0.16 -14.25 18.20
N THR A 118 0.53 -13.51 19.25
CA THR A 118 -0.17 -12.28 19.61
C THR A 118 -0.04 -11.20 18.54
N GLY A 119 1.15 -11.05 17.94
CA GLY A 119 1.35 -10.16 16.79
C GLY A 119 0.45 -10.52 15.60
N TYR A 120 0.42 -11.78 15.18
CA TYR A 120 -0.41 -12.25 14.07
C TYR A 120 -1.92 -12.10 14.34
N ARG A 121 -2.37 -12.41 15.56
CA ARG A 121 -3.76 -12.20 15.97
C ARG A 121 -4.14 -10.73 15.89
N SER A 122 -3.25 -9.83 16.32
CA SER A 122 -3.44 -8.38 16.23
C SER A 122 -3.47 -7.88 14.78
N ALA A 123 -2.81 -8.59 13.87
CA ALA A 123 -2.86 -8.35 12.42
C ALA A 123 -4.11 -8.93 11.73
N GLY A 124 -5.02 -9.56 12.47
CA GLY A 124 -6.27 -10.11 11.94
C GLY A 124 -6.21 -11.58 11.53
N PHE A 125 -5.16 -12.31 11.92
CA PHE A 125 -5.02 -13.75 11.68
C PHE A 125 -5.23 -14.54 12.98
N PRO A 126 -6.47 -14.99 13.27
CA PRO A 126 -6.79 -15.63 14.55
C PRO A 126 -6.09 -16.97 14.74
N GLN A 127 -5.86 -17.71 13.64
CA GLN A 127 -5.19 -19.01 13.65
C GLN A 127 -3.88 -18.96 12.87
N PHE A 128 -2.90 -19.77 13.29
CA PHE A 128 -1.61 -19.89 12.58
C PHE A 128 -1.79 -20.40 11.15
N PHE A 129 -2.83 -21.18 10.86
CA PHE A 129 -3.13 -21.61 9.50
C PHE A 129 -3.44 -20.42 8.58
N ASP A 130 -4.22 -19.44 9.05
CA ASP A 130 -4.56 -18.23 8.29
C ASP A 130 -3.30 -17.43 7.92
N VAL A 131 -2.35 -17.40 8.85
CA VAL A 131 -1.03 -16.78 8.67
C VAL A 131 -0.26 -17.48 7.54
N MET A 132 -0.22 -18.81 7.53
CA MET A 132 0.50 -19.60 6.52
C MET A 132 -0.13 -19.53 5.13
N THR A 133 -1.47 -19.47 5.04
CA THR A 133 -2.17 -19.44 3.75
C THR A 133 -2.41 -18.04 3.21
N GLY A 134 -2.41 -17.02 4.07
CA GLY A 134 -2.79 -15.66 3.72
C GLY A 134 -1.70 -14.60 3.86
N LEU A 135 -0.61 -14.88 4.59
CA LEU A 135 0.44 -13.90 4.88
C LEU A 135 1.83 -14.41 4.52
N CYS A 136 2.32 -15.43 5.24
CA CYS A 136 3.70 -15.86 5.19
C CYS A 136 4.07 -16.43 3.84
N ASN A 137 5.01 -15.79 3.15
CA ASN A 137 5.43 -16.17 1.82
C ASN A 137 4.29 -16.16 0.77
N GLN A 138 3.13 -15.59 1.10
CA GLN A 138 1.93 -15.55 0.25
C GLN A 138 1.56 -14.12 -0.14
N LYS A 139 1.47 -13.23 0.85
CA LYS A 139 1.06 -11.84 0.64
C LYS A 139 2.19 -11.04 -0.01
N THR A 140 1.85 -10.31 -1.07
CA THR A 140 2.81 -9.50 -1.85
C THR A 140 3.22 -8.23 -1.11
N CYS A 141 4.49 -7.87 -1.22
CA CYS A 141 5.12 -6.66 -0.73
C CYS A 141 6.28 -6.24 -1.64
N ASN A 142 6.81 -5.03 -1.49
CA ASN A 142 7.88 -4.47 -2.34
C ASN A 142 9.01 -3.79 -1.55
N GLY A 143 9.19 -4.17 -0.28
CA GLY A 143 10.15 -3.54 0.63
C GLY A 143 9.69 -2.19 1.19
N LYS A 144 9.10 -1.33 0.36
CA LYS A 144 8.61 0.01 0.74
C LYS A 144 7.31 -0.03 1.52
N ASN A 145 6.43 -0.99 1.20
CA ASN A 145 5.14 -1.15 1.85
C ASN A 145 5.12 -2.24 2.94
N SER A 146 6.28 -2.70 3.41
CA SER A 146 6.39 -3.83 4.34
C SER A 146 5.63 -3.57 5.65
N ASP A 147 5.66 -2.33 6.14
CA ASP A 147 4.90 -1.96 7.35
C ASP A 147 3.41 -2.31 7.19
N GLU A 148 2.76 -1.79 6.15
CA GLU A 148 1.33 -1.97 5.89
C GLU A 148 0.99 -3.37 5.39
N ALA A 149 1.76 -3.89 4.43
CA ALA A 149 1.49 -5.17 3.79
C ALA A 149 1.80 -6.35 4.72
N CYS A 150 2.90 -6.28 5.47
CA CYS A 150 3.41 -7.37 6.28
C CYS A 150 3.31 -7.10 7.79
N PHE A 151 2.55 -6.06 8.18
CA PHE A 151 2.31 -5.71 9.58
C PHE A 151 3.61 -5.41 10.34
N GLY A 152 4.57 -4.79 9.65
CA GLY A 152 5.89 -4.44 10.17
C GLY A 152 6.97 -5.48 9.91
N LEU A 153 6.61 -6.73 9.59
CA LEU A 153 7.60 -7.73 9.15
C LEU A 153 8.28 -7.30 7.86
N GLU A 154 9.52 -7.74 7.67
CA GLU A 154 10.25 -7.52 6.43
C GLU A 154 9.59 -8.22 5.22
N CYS A 155 9.81 -7.63 4.05
CA CYS A 155 9.53 -8.29 2.78
C CYS A 155 10.75 -9.14 2.38
N ASN A 156 10.54 -10.37 1.93
CA ASN A 156 11.61 -11.20 1.40
C ASN A 156 12.21 -10.50 0.16
N SER A 157 13.49 -10.13 0.27
CA SER A 157 14.25 -9.57 -0.84
C SER A 157 15.06 -10.63 -1.55
N GLY A 158 15.31 -10.42 -2.84
CA GLY A 158 16.25 -11.17 -3.64
C GLY A 158 17.54 -10.40 -3.88
N ARG A 159 18.29 -10.91 -4.86
CA ARG A 159 19.49 -10.29 -5.42
C ARG A 159 19.39 -10.33 -6.95
N CYS A 160 19.71 -9.22 -7.60
CA CYS A 160 19.66 -9.13 -9.05
C CYS A 160 20.72 -10.03 -9.70
N ILE A 161 20.28 -10.81 -10.67
CA ILE A 161 21.11 -11.60 -11.57
C ILE A 161 20.99 -11.01 -12.98
N CYS A 162 22.11 -10.50 -13.47
CA CYS A 162 22.35 -10.05 -14.83
C CYS A 162 23.12 -11.17 -15.56
#